data_AF-A0A1Y0IDX5-F1
#
_entry.id   AF-A0A1Y0IDX5-F1
#
_cell.length_a   1.000
_cell.length_b   1.000
_cell.length_c   1.000
_cell.angle_alpha   90.00
_cell.angle_beta   90.00
_cell.angle_gamma   90.00
#
_symmetry.space_group_name_H-M   'P 1'
#
loop_
_entity.id
_entity.type
_entity.pdbx_description
1 polymer ?
#
loop_
_entity_poly.entity_id
_entity_poly.type
_entity_poly.pdbx_seq_one_letter_code
_entity_poly.pdbx_strand_id
1 'polypeptide(L)'
;MTKGLLLSRIGRWGVIGCILLVGVLLARSVSAETPSQVVPLIDSGSEGKRYVARIELHTPEEIEALFGKASQLIEDGEHYSGGEPIAFILHGPEIGIFAKSNFQKYRSLVRQAAELDAFNVIDLKVCEYYLQKLNISPADLPPFVETVPFGPTEKKRLLNQGYVHF
;
A
#
# COMPACT_ATOMS: atom_id res chain seq x y z
N MET A 1 -31.87 15.78 51.46
CA MET A 1 -32.78 14.70 50.97
C MET A 1 -32.10 14.18 49.71
N THR A 2 -31.51 12.99 49.56
CA THR A 2 -31.77 11.59 49.98
C THR A 2 -30.42 10.84 49.89
N LYS A 3 -29.80 10.39 50.99
CA LYS A 3 -29.71 9.01 51.53
C LYS A 3 -29.49 7.83 50.55
N GLY A 4 -28.35 7.14 50.77
CA GLY A 4 -28.18 5.67 50.70
C GLY A 4 -27.31 5.17 49.54
N LEU A 5 -26.50 4.11 49.61
CA LEU A 5 -26.00 3.23 50.68
C LEU A 5 -25.08 2.22 49.95
N LEU A 6 -23.86 1.92 50.42
CA LEU A 6 -23.14 0.64 50.22
C LEU A 6 -21.82 0.69 51.02
N LEU A 7 -21.81 0.19 52.26
CA LEU A 7 -21.36 -1.17 52.64
C LEU A 7 -19.85 -1.35 52.40
N SER A 8 -19.03 -1.06 53.41
CA SER A 8 -18.48 -2.05 54.36
C SER A 8 -17.28 -2.81 53.79
N ARG A 9 -16.09 -2.24 53.96
CA ARG A 9 -14.79 -2.90 53.77
C ARG A 9 -14.42 -3.58 55.09
N ILE A 10 -14.58 -4.89 55.13
CA ILE A 10 -14.18 -5.75 56.24
C ILE A 10 -12.66 -5.89 56.20
N GLY A 11 -11.99 -5.45 57.25
CA GLY A 11 -10.57 -5.71 57.49
C GLY A 11 -10.34 -7.17 57.89
N ARG A 12 -9.18 -7.71 57.51
CA ARG A 12 -8.63 -8.91 58.13
C ARG A 12 -7.16 -8.67 58.48
N TRP A 13 -6.93 -8.63 59.78
CA TRP A 13 -5.63 -8.65 60.45
C TRP A 13 -4.90 -9.97 60.20
N GLY A 14 -3.57 -9.97 60.34
CA GLY A 14 -2.81 -11.21 60.44
C GLY A 14 -1.33 -11.03 60.14
N VAL A 15 -0.57 -10.67 61.18
CA VAL A 15 0.87 -10.47 61.22
C VAL A 15 1.58 -11.84 61.30
N ILE A 16 2.90 -11.83 61.02
CA ILE A 16 3.95 -12.75 61.51
C ILE A 16 4.35 -13.86 60.53
N GLY A 17 5.64 -13.88 60.16
CA GLY A 17 6.25 -15.05 59.54
C GLY A 17 7.63 -14.81 58.91
N CYS A 18 8.60 -14.35 59.69
CA CYS A 18 10.00 -14.31 59.31
C CYS A 18 10.55 -15.75 59.28
N ILE A 19 10.87 -16.31 58.11
CA ILE A 19 11.70 -17.52 57.99
C ILE A 19 12.69 -17.34 56.84
N LEU A 20 13.95 -17.10 57.23
CA LEU A 20 15.15 -17.33 56.43
C LEU A 20 15.30 -18.84 56.21
N LEU A 21 15.46 -19.29 54.96
CA LEU A 21 16.03 -20.60 54.64
C LEU A 21 16.58 -20.62 53.20
N VAL A 22 17.90 -20.45 53.14
CA VAL A 22 18.92 -21.19 52.38
C VAL A 22 18.48 -21.79 51.03
N GLY A 23 19.16 -21.33 49.98
CA GLY A 23 18.94 -21.75 48.61
C GLY A 23 19.34 -23.19 48.28
N VAL A 24 18.74 -23.66 47.19
CA VAL A 24 19.33 -24.62 46.26
C VAL A 24 18.85 -24.20 44.87
N LEU A 25 19.75 -23.58 44.09
CA LEU A 25 19.55 -23.41 42.65
C LEU A 25 19.70 -24.79 42.01
N LEU A 26 18.59 -25.46 41.70
CA LEU A 26 18.59 -26.54 40.72
C LEU A 26 18.37 -25.90 39.34
N ALA A 27 19.48 -25.66 38.64
CA ALA A 27 19.47 -25.35 37.23
C ALA A 27 18.85 -26.54 36.48
N ARG A 28 17.59 -26.40 36.03
CA ARG A 28 17.04 -27.30 35.02
C ARG A 28 17.63 -26.86 33.68
N SER A 29 18.52 -27.67 33.14
CA SER A 29 18.95 -27.54 31.74
C SER A 29 17.72 -27.68 30.85
N VAL A 30 17.21 -26.55 30.36
CA VAL A 30 16.25 -26.56 29.26
C VAL A 30 17.05 -26.92 28.02
N SER A 31 16.77 -28.09 27.45
CA SER A 31 17.29 -28.48 26.16
C SER A 31 16.65 -27.55 25.13
N ALA A 32 17.41 -26.56 24.65
CA ALA A 32 16.99 -25.72 23.55
C ALA A 32 17.08 -26.56 22.26
N GLU A 33 16.03 -27.32 21.95
CA GLU A 33 15.80 -27.74 20.57
C GLU A 33 15.53 -26.46 19.77
N THR A 34 16.53 -26.04 19.02
CA THR A 34 16.41 -24.96 18.05
C THR A 34 15.37 -25.39 17.03
N PRO A 35 14.20 -24.72 16.93
CA PRO A 35 13.30 -25.00 15.83
C PRO A 35 14.03 -24.55 14.57
N SER A 36 14.42 -25.51 13.75
CA SER A 36 14.92 -25.28 12.41
C SER A 36 13.81 -24.56 11.65
N GLN A 37 13.86 -23.23 11.64
CA GLN A 37 12.97 -22.41 10.85
C GLN A 37 13.30 -22.74 9.39
N VAL A 38 12.44 -23.55 8.80
CA VAL A 38 12.37 -23.73 7.35
C VAL A 38 11.99 -22.36 6.82
N VAL A 39 13.01 -21.56 6.47
CA VAL A 39 12.81 -20.33 5.72
C VAL A 39 12.08 -20.77 4.45
N PRO A 40 10.84 -20.30 4.19
CA PRO A 40 10.21 -20.59 2.92
C PRO A 40 11.15 -20.02 1.87
N LEU A 41 11.65 -20.89 0.99
CA LEU A 41 12.29 -20.47 -0.24
C LEU A 41 11.29 -19.54 -0.91
N ILE A 42 11.62 -18.25 -0.96
CA ILE A 42 10.86 -17.28 -1.75
C ILE A 42 10.93 -17.82 -3.18
N ASP A 43 9.82 -18.37 -3.62
CA ASP A 43 9.64 -18.83 -4.99
C ASP A 43 9.88 -17.63 -5.90
N SER A 44 11.09 -17.56 -6.46
CA SER A 44 11.46 -16.57 -7.49
C SER A 44 10.91 -16.98 -8.85
N GLY A 45 9.74 -17.63 -8.88
CA GLY A 45 9.23 -18.44 -9.98
C GLY A 45 7.88 -18.03 -10.55
N SER A 46 7.29 -16.91 -10.12
CA SER A 46 6.30 -16.22 -10.93
C SER A 46 7.04 -15.34 -11.92
N GLU A 47 7.34 -15.83 -13.12
CA GLU A 47 7.54 -14.94 -14.27
C GLU A 47 6.19 -14.24 -14.55
N GLY A 48 5.84 -13.30 -13.66
CA GLY A 48 4.58 -12.61 -13.66
C GLY A 48 4.46 -11.77 -14.92
N LYS A 49 3.32 -11.87 -15.59
CA LYS A 49 2.98 -10.95 -16.68
C LYS A 49 3.08 -9.52 -16.15
N ARG A 50 3.81 -8.68 -16.88
CA ARG A 50 3.94 -7.26 -16.59
C ARG A 50 2.92 -6.48 -17.39
N TYR A 51 2.29 -5.50 -16.77
CA TYR A 51 1.12 -4.84 -17.35
C TYR A 51 1.34 -3.35 -17.55
N VAL A 52 0.84 -2.82 -18.67
CA VAL A 52 0.73 -1.39 -18.93
C VAL A 52 -0.73 -1.05 -19.24
N ALA A 53 -1.27 -0.04 -18.55
CA ALA A 53 -2.66 0.38 -18.71
C ALA A 53 -2.95 0.79 -20.15
N ARG A 54 -4.07 0.29 -20.69
CA ARG A 54 -4.62 0.74 -21.97
C ARG A 54 -5.58 1.89 -21.72
N ILE A 55 -5.08 3.10 -21.97
CA ILE A 55 -5.87 4.35 -21.95
C ILE A 55 -6.12 4.74 -23.40
N GLU A 56 -7.38 4.93 -23.77
CA GLU A 56 -7.84 5.24 -25.12
C GLU A 56 -8.60 6.56 -25.18
N LEU A 57 -9.48 6.83 -24.21
CA LEU A 57 -10.37 7.99 -24.18
C LEU A 57 -9.75 9.22 -23.51
N HIS A 58 -8.79 9.02 -22.61
CA HIS A 58 -8.14 10.09 -21.86
C HIS A 58 -9.13 10.94 -21.04
N THR A 59 -10.19 10.31 -20.50
CA THR A 59 -11.21 10.98 -19.67
C THR A 59 -11.13 10.55 -18.21
N PRO A 60 -11.60 11.38 -17.25
CA PRO A 60 -11.65 10.99 -15.84
C PRO A 60 -12.41 9.69 -15.59
N GLU A 61 -13.49 9.44 -16.32
CA GLU A 61 -14.34 8.26 -16.17
C GLU A 61 -13.61 6.97 -16.61
N GLU A 62 -12.78 7.05 -17.66
CA GLU A 62 -11.92 5.92 -18.06
C GLU A 62 -10.87 5.62 -16.99
N ILE A 63 -10.23 6.66 -16.44
CA ILE A 63 -9.23 6.49 -15.38
C ILE A 63 -9.87 5.89 -14.12
N GLU A 64 -11.05 6.36 -13.73
CA GLU A 64 -11.83 5.80 -12.61
C GLU A 64 -12.17 4.33 -12.85
N ALA A 65 -12.63 3.97 -14.05
CA ALA A 65 -12.94 2.59 -14.39
C ALA A 65 -11.69 1.68 -14.33
N LEU A 66 -10.54 2.15 -14.83
CA LEU A 66 -9.29 1.41 -14.78
C LEU A 66 -8.78 1.23 -13.36
N PHE A 67 -8.87 2.26 -12.51
CA PHE A 67 -8.53 2.13 -11.09
C PHE A 67 -9.50 1.22 -10.35
N GLY A 68 -10.80 1.27 -10.65
CA GLY A 68 -11.78 0.33 -10.10
C GLY A 68 -11.45 -1.13 -10.46
N LYS A 69 -11.06 -1.38 -11.71
CA LYS A 69 -10.58 -2.71 -12.15
C LYS A 69 -9.31 -3.12 -11.41
N ALA A 70 -8.36 -2.20 -11.19
CA ALA A 70 -7.15 -2.47 -10.43
C ALA A 70 -7.44 -2.75 -8.94
N SER A 71 -8.40 -2.04 -8.32
CA SER A 71 -8.83 -2.27 -6.94
C SER A 71 -9.39 -3.68 -6.72
N GLN A 72 -10.12 -4.23 -7.70
CA GLN A 72 -10.66 -5.60 -7.61
C GLN A 72 -9.55 -6.66 -7.50
N LEU A 73 -8.35 -6.40 -8.02
CA LEU A 73 -7.20 -7.30 -7.84
C LEU A 73 -6.78 -7.42 -6.37
N ILE A 74 -7.00 -6.39 -5.55
CA ILE A 74 -6.75 -6.45 -4.10
C ILE A 74 -7.82 -7.31 -3.42
N GLU A 75 -9.08 -7.14 -3.82
CA GLU A 75 -10.25 -7.75 -3.17
C GLU A 75 -10.38 -9.26 -3.44
N ASP A 76 -10.09 -9.68 -4.67
CA ASP A 76 -10.29 -11.07 -5.09
C ASP A 76 -9.27 -12.05 -4.48
N GLY A 77 -8.25 -11.55 -3.77
CA GLY A 77 -7.18 -12.40 -3.23
C GLY A 77 -6.36 -13.11 -4.31
N GLU A 78 -6.62 -12.79 -5.60
CA GLU A 78 -5.68 -12.86 -6.71
C GLU A 78 -4.51 -12.01 -6.26
N HIS A 79 -3.61 -12.62 -5.50
CA HIS A 79 -2.51 -11.89 -4.95
C HIS A 79 -1.83 -11.20 -6.14
N TYR A 80 -1.83 -9.88 -6.12
CA TYR A 80 -0.70 -9.13 -6.62
C TYR A 80 0.50 -9.46 -5.70
N SER A 81 0.85 -10.74 -5.57
CA SER A 81 1.86 -11.29 -4.65
C SER A 81 3.19 -11.03 -5.30
N GLY A 82 3.70 -9.81 -5.11
CA GLY A 82 5.07 -9.46 -5.42
C GLY A 82 5.40 -9.36 -6.91
N GLY A 83 4.39 -9.17 -7.77
CA GLY A 83 4.60 -8.79 -9.17
C GLY A 83 5.00 -7.31 -9.31
N GLU A 84 5.53 -6.93 -10.47
CA GLU A 84 5.76 -5.51 -10.81
C GLU A 84 4.43 -4.77 -10.94
N PRO A 85 4.24 -3.57 -10.37
CA PRO A 85 2.99 -2.78 -10.43
C PRO A 85 2.50 -2.51 -11.87
N ILE A 86 1.19 -2.31 -12.05
CA ILE A 86 0.61 -1.98 -13.34
C ILE A 86 1.06 -0.57 -13.71
N ALA A 87 1.81 -0.44 -14.81
CA ALA A 87 2.28 0.86 -15.27
C ALA A 87 1.12 1.68 -15.87
N PHE A 88 0.75 2.78 -15.23
CA PHE A 88 -0.17 3.78 -15.76
C PHE A 88 0.62 4.94 -16.34
N ILE A 89 0.68 5.05 -17.67
CA ILE A 89 1.41 6.11 -18.36
C ILE A 89 0.44 7.14 -18.92
N LEU A 90 0.14 8.18 -18.13
CA LEU A 90 -0.77 9.25 -18.53
C LEU A 90 -0.07 10.21 -19.49
N HIS A 91 -0.73 10.55 -20.59
CA HIS A 91 -0.15 11.39 -21.64
C HIS A 91 -1.19 12.24 -22.39
N GLY A 92 -2.25 12.65 -21.73
CA GLY A 92 -3.31 13.49 -22.27
C GLY A 92 -3.88 14.48 -21.25
N PRO A 93 -5.09 15.03 -21.51
CA PRO A 93 -5.75 15.97 -20.60
C PRO A 93 -6.07 15.37 -19.22
N GLU A 94 -6.15 14.05 -19.09
CA GLU A 94 -6.38 13.33 -17.83
C GLU A 94 -5.31 13.62 -16.77
N ILE A 95 -4.10 14.06 -17.17
CA ILE A 95 -3.06 14.50 -16.22
C ILE A 95 -3.58 15.62 -15.31
N GLY A 96 -4.49 16.46 -15.82
CA GLY A 96 -5.12 17.53 -15.06
C GLY A 96 -5.88 17.05 -13.81
N ILE A 97 -6.27 15.78 -13.74
CA ILE A 97 -6.89 15.16 -12.55
C ILE A 97 -5.97 15.30 -11.33
N PHE A 98 -4.66 15.15 -11.56
CA PHE A 98 -3.64 15.11 -10.51
C PHE A 98 -3.03 16.48 -10.19
N ALA A 99 -3.43 17.55 -10.88
CA ALA A 99 -2.97 18.89 -10.55
C ALA A 99 -3.49 19.31 -9.16
N LYS A 100 -2.63 19.88 -8.32
CA LYS A 100 -2.98 20.42 -6.99
C LYS A 100 -4.21 21.34 -7.02
N SER A 101 -4.35 22.16 -8.06
CA SER A 101 -5.51 23.05 -8.26
C SER A 101 -6.84 22.31 -8.46
N ASN A 102 -6.80 21.09 -9.01
CA ASN A 102 -7.97 20.26 -9.27
C ASN A 102 -8.24 19.21 -8.19
N PHE A 103 -7.39 19.11 -7.16
CA PHE A 103 -7.52 18.10 -6.11
C PHE A 103 -8.88 18.11 -5.42
N GLN A 104 -9.49 19.29 -5.20
CA GLN A 104 -10.82 19.36 -4.59
C GLN A 104 -11.89 18.70 -5.47
N LYS A 105 -11.78 18.85 -6.79
CA LYS A 105 -12.72 18.29 -7.77
C LYS A 105 -12.56 16.78 -7.92
N TYR A 106 -11.31 16.29 -7.97
CA TYR A 106 -11.00 14.87 -8.20
C TYR A 106 -10.49 14.15 -6.95
N ARG A 107 -10.85 14.62 -5.75
CA ARG A 107 -10.33 14.11 -4.48
C ARG A 107 -10.47 12.59 -4.35
N SER A 108 -11.64 12.06 -4.72
CA SER A 108 -11.91 10.62 -4.64
C SER A 108 -10.94 9.83 -5.51
N LEU A 109 -10.82 10.22 -6.78
CA LEU A 109 -9.99 9.56 -7.77
C LEU A 109 -8.49 9.63 -7.43
N VAL A 110 -8.01 10.81 -6.99
CA VAL A 110 -6.60 10.97 -6.57
C VAL A 110 -6.30 10.15 -5.32
N ARG A 111 -7.25 10.04 -4.37
CA ARG A 111 -7.08 9.20 -3.18
C ARG A 111 -7.07 7.72 -3.51
N GLN A 112 -7.92 7.27 -4.43
CA GLN A 112 -7.91 5.88 -4.89
C GLN A 112 -6.57 5.53 -5.56
N ALA A 113 -6.05 6.41 -6.42
CA ALA A 113 -4.73 6.22 -7.02
C ALA A 113 -3.62 6.11 -5.95
N ALA A 114 -3.65 6.98 -4.93
CA ALA A 114 -2.68 6.95 -3.83
C ALA A 114 -2.78 5.65 -3.00
N GLU A 115 -3.99 5.11 -2.81
CA GLU A 115 -4.20 3.84 -2.12
C GLU A 115 -3.65 2.66 -2.95
N LEU A 116 -3.96 2.61 -4.25
CA LEU A 116 -3.45 1.59 -5.15
C LEU A 116 -1.91 1.61 -5.24
N ASP A 117 -1.31 2.81 -5.30
CA ASP A 117 0.13 3.00 -5.28
C ASP A 117 0.75 2.54 -3.96
N ALA A 118 0.15 2.91 -2.82
CA ALA A 118 0.62 2.51 -1.49
C ALA A 118 0.61 0.98 -1.27
N PHE A 119 -0.29 0.27 -1.95
CA PHE A 119 -0.34 -1.20 -1.98
C PHE A 119 0.47 -1.83 -3.11
N ASN A 120 1.26 -1.03 -3.85
CA ASN A 120 2.10 -1.46 -4.98
C ASN A 120 1.30 -2.17 -6.09
N VAL A 121 0.06 -1.73 -6.33
CA VAL A 121 -0.80 -2.26 -7.40
C VAL A 121 -0.58 -1.50 -8.70
N ILE A 122 -0.35 -0.18 -8.61
CA ILE A 122 -0.09 0.67 -9.77
C ILE A 122 1.21 1.43 -9.61
N ASP A 123 1.83 1.77 -10.74
CA ASP A 123 2.93 2.71 -10.87
C ASP A 123 2.45 3.83 -11.80
N LEU A 124 2.15 4.99 -11.23
CA LEU A 124 1.52 6.09 -11.95
C LEU A 124 2.56 7.10 -12.43
N LYS A 125 2.73 7.17 -13.76
CA LYS A 125 3.65 8.10 -14.42
C LYS A 125 2.89 9.08 -15.31
N VAL A 126 3.34 10.34 -15.34
CA VAL A 126 2.80 11.38 -16.22
C VAL A 126 3.84 11.90 -17.20
N CYS A 127 3.39 12.23 -18.40
CA CYS A 127 4.22 12.78 -19.47
C CYS A 127 4.62 14.25 -19.22
N GLU A 128 5.91 14.52 -19.07
CA GLU A 128 6.46 15.88 -18.86
C GLU A 128 6.09 16.85 -19.98
N TYR A 129 6.11 16.38 -21.23
CA TYR A 129 5.68 17.18 -22.37
C TYR A 129 4.22 17.63 -22.24
N TYR A 130 3.34 16.79 -21.69
CA TYR A 130 1.94 17.18 -21.45
C TYR A 130 1.75 18.03 -20.20
N LEU A 131 2.55 17.84 -19.14
CA LEU A 131 2.58 18.76 -18.01
C LEU A 131 2.86 20.19 -18.46
N GLN A 132 3.88 20.35 -19.33
CA GLN A 132 4.22 21.65 -19.92
C GLN A 132 3.06 22.23 -20.73
N LYS A 133 2.39 21.42 -21.57
CA LYS A 133 1.20 21.85 -22.33
C LYS A 133 0.05 22.34 -21.43
N LEU A 134 -0.13 21.71 -20.28
CA LEU A 134 -1.18 22.06 -19.32
C LEU A 134 -0.75 23.15 -18.33
N ASN A 135 0.48 23.66 -18.42
CA ASN A 135 1.08 24.59 -17.45
C ASN A 135 1.03 24.07 -16.01
N ILE A 136 1.25 22.76 -15.83
CA ILE A 136 1.31 22.12 -14.51
C ILE A 136 2.77 21.89 -14.15
N SER A 137 3.20 22.39 -12.99
CA SER A 137 4.53 22.09 -12.45
C SER A 137 4.57 20.66 -11.89
N PRO A 138 5.66 19.90 -12.05
CA PRO A 138 5.83 18.62 -11.35
C PRO A 138 5.66 18.75 -9.83
N ALA A 139 6.02 19.89 -9.24
CA ALA A 139 5.83 20.16 -7.80
C ALA A 139 4.36 20.33 -7.38
N ASP A 140 3.45 20.47 -8.34
CA ASP A 140 2.00 20.54 -8.12
C ASP A 140 1.33 19.16 -8.27
N LEU A 141 2.10 18.09 -8.44
CA LEU A 141 1.60 16.71 -8.44
C LEU A 141 1.71 16.10 -7.04
N PRO A 142 0.86 15.11 -6.70
CA PRO A 142 1.08 14.26 -5.54
C PRO A 142 2.45 13.58 -5.59
N PRO A 143 3.11 13.34 -4.44
CA PRO A 143 4.48 12.83 -4.40
C PRO A 143 4.64 11.40 -4.95
N PHE A 144 3.55 10.62 -5.04
CA PHE A 144 3.56 9.28 -5.62
C PHE A 144 3.47 9.29 -7.15
N VAL A 145 3.20 10.44 -7.77
CA VAL A 145 3.12 10.55 -9.23
C VAL A 145 4.52 10.78 -9.78
N GLU A 146 5.02 9.80 -10.53
CA GLU A 146 6.30 9.92 -11.22
C GLU A 146 6.16 10.64 -12.56
N THR A 147 7.29 11.05 -13.13
CA THR A 147 7.33 11.74 -14.42
C THR A 147 8.17 10.97 -15.43
N VAL A 148 7.76 11.03 -16.70
CA VAL A 148 8.52 10.49 -17.83
C VAL A 148 8.62 11.54 -18.93
N PRO A 149 9.74 11.62 -19.67
CA PRO A 149 9.94 12.67 -20.68
C PRO A 149 8.83 12.70 -21.73
N PHE A 150 8.42 11.53 -22.23
CA PHE A 150 7.38 11.41 -23.24
C PHE A 150 6.59 10.09 -23.13
N GLY A 151 5.32 10.19 -22.72
CA GLY A 151 4.45 9.05 -22.43
C GLY A 151 4.29 8.03 -23.57
N PRO A 152 4.03 8.43 -24.83
CA PRO A 152 3.93 7.47 -25.94
C PRO A 152 5.22 6.66 -26.17
N THR A 153 6.39 7.28 -26.02
CA THR A 153 7.68 6.58 -26.11
C THR A 153 7.86 5.63 -24.94
N GLU A 154 7.49 6.04 -23.73
CA GLU A 154 7.58 5.19 -22.55
C GLU A 154 6.67 3.96 -22.66
N LYS A 155 5.41 4.15 -23.06
CA LYS A 155 4.48 3.05 -23.33
C LYS A 155 5.05 2.07 -24.37
N LYS A 156 5.62 2.58 -25.46
CA LYS A 156 6.26 1.74 -26.48
C LYS A 156 7.47 0.99 -25.94
N ARG A 157 8.29 1.63 -25.09
CA ARG A 157 9.44 1.00 -24.41
C ARG A 157 8.99 -0.18 -23.56
N LEU A 158 7.96 0.00 -22.73
CA LEU A 158 7.40 -1.06 -21.88
C LEU A 158 6.86 -2.22 -22.73
N LEU A 159 6.07 -1.94 -23.75
CA LEU A 159 5.57 -2.99 -24.66
C LEU A 159 6.70 -3.78 -25.33
N ASN A 160 7.76 -3.11 -25.76
CA ASN A 160 8.95 -3.76 -26.33
C ASN A 160 9.73 -4.61 -25.30
N GLN A 161 9.58 -4.34 -24.01
CA GLN A 161 10.16 -5.13 -22.93
C GLN A 161 9.30 -6.34 -22.54
N GLY A 162 8.17 -6.56 -23.21
CA GLY A 162 7.27 -7.69 -22.95
C GLY A 162 6.13 -7.37 -21.97
N TYR A 163 5.88 -6.09 -21.67
CA TYR A 163 4.64 -5.71 -20.99
C TYR A 163 3.47 -5.97 -21.93
N VAL A 164 2.34 -6.40 -21.35
CA VAL A 164 1.07 -6.59 -22.06
C VAL A 164 0.05 -5.56 -21.58
N HIS A 165 -1.00 -5.35 -22.36
CA HIS A 165 -2.05 -4.43 -21.95
C HIS A 165 -2.87 -5.00 -20.79
N PHE A 166 -3.08 -4.17 -19.76
CA PHE A 166 -4.06 -4.38 -18.72
C PHE A 166 -5.49 -4.12 -19.22
#